data_AF-A0AAD6BED3-F1
#
_entry.id   AF-A0AAD6BED3-F1
#
_cell.length_a   1.000
_cell.length_b   1.000
_cell.length_c   1.000
_cell.angle_alpha   90.00
_cell.angle_beta   90.00
_cell.angle_gamma   90.00
#
_symmetry.space_group_name_H-M   'P 1'
#
loop_
_entity.id
_entity.type
_entity.pdbx_description
1 polymer ?
#
loop_
_entity_poly.entity_id
_entity_poly.type
_entity_poly.pdbx_seq_one_letter_code
_entity_poly.pdbx_strand_id
1 'polypeptide(L)'
;VCRLEQTWTALRQRHTEGAILYEKTLRPFMKRLNDGRESCPLPNTSFPHVLPLLSLLEKSMAVGEGTEPWEVAEAGVDVVMFHLGAARTITQLGGIYRSNAESKLQGFQGQAEVLELFLTDFQMRLLWGSRGVEESQVLRHAKFDQVLTALSNRLEPPVRPR
;
A
#
# COMPACT_ATOMS: atom_id res chain seq x y z
N VAL A 1 -8.93 0.89 -10.43
CA VAL A 1 -8.65 2.36 -10.49
C VAL A 1 -7.79 2.76 -11.68
N CYS A 2 -6.70 2.05 -12.00
CA CYS A 2 -5.80 2.45 -13.10
C CYS A 2 -6.47 2.58 -14.48
N ARG A 3 -7.52 1.79 -14.77
CA ARG A 3 -8.26 1.83 -16.04
C ARG A 3 -9.22 3.02 -16.24
N LEU A 4 -9.37 3.88 -15.24
CA LEU A 4 -10.30 5.02 -15.28
C LEU A 4 -9.69 6.17 -16.10
N GLU A 5 -9.56 5.98 -17.41
CA GLU A 5 -8.87 6.90 -18.33
C GLU A 5 -9.43 8.32 -18.31
N GLN A 6 -10.75 8.46 -18.21
CA GLN A 6 -11.38 9.79 -18.15
C GLN A 6 -11.04 10.48 -16.83
N THR A 7 -11.10 9.74 -15.72
CA THR A 7 -10.71 10.23 -14.40
C THR A 7 -9.22 10.63 -14.35
N TRP A 8 -8.32 9.81 -14.88
CA TRP A 8 -6.89 10.14 -14.95
C TRP A 8 -6.61 11.32 -15.89
N THR A 9 -7.35 11.45 -16.98
CA THR A 9 -7.26 12.60 -17.88
C THR A 9 -7.72 13.88 -17.19
N ALA A 10 -8.84 13.83 -16.46
CA ALA A 10 -9.33 14.95 -15.68
C ALA A 10 -8.33 15.36 -14.58
N LEU A 11 -7.71 14.40 -13.89
CA LEU A 11 -6.64 14.67 -12.92
C LEU A 11 -5.46 15.39 -13.58
N ARG A 12 -4.98 14.89 -14.74
CA ARG A 12 -3.88 15.51 -15.49
C ARG A 12 -4.19 16.93 -15.96
N GLN A 13 -5.44 17.22 -16.29
CA GLN A 13 -5.86 18.54 -16.77
C GLN A 13 -6.11 19.55 -15.66
N ARG A 14 -6.68 19.10 -14.53
CA ARG A 14 -7.16 19.98 -13.45
C ARG A 14 -6.19 20.07 -12.27
N HIS A 15 -5.34 19.06 -12.10
CA HIS A 15 -4.39 18.93 -11.00
C HIS A 15 -3.03 18.43 -11.51
N THR A 16 -2.50 19.11 -12.53
CA THR A 16 -1.27 18.74 -13.25
C THR A 16 -0.10 18.44 -12.31
N GLU A 17 0.14 19.30 -11.32
CA GLU A 17 1.23 19.11 -10.34
C GLU A 17 1.07 17.81 -9.54
N GLY A 18 -0.15 17.52 -9.08
CA GLY A 18 -0.44 16.28 -8.35
C GLY A 18 -0.27 15.02 -9.23
N ALA A 19 -0.69 15.09 -10.49
CA ALA A 19 -0.49 14.01 -11.45
C ALA A 19 1.01 13.78 -11.73
N ILE A 20 1.78 14.85 -11.91
CA ILE A 20 3.24 14.77 -12.10
C ILE A 20 3.91 14.20 -10.85
N LEU A 21 3.55 14.68 -9.65
CA LEU A 21 4.09 14.19 -8.38
C LEU A 21 3.87 12.69 -8.23
N TYR A 22 2.68 12.20 -8.52
CA TYR A 22 2.38 10.78 -8.45
C TYR A 22 3.19 9.96 -9.46
N GLU A 23 3.20 10.35 -10.74
CA GLU A 23 3.83 9.57 -11.82
C GLU A 23 5.37 9.65 -11.81
N LYS A 24 5.94 10.80 -11.46
CA LYS A 24 7.38 11.04 -11.54
C LYS A 24 8.10 10.84 -10.22
N THR A 25 7.40 10.95 -9.09
CA THR A 25 8.02 10.85 -7.76
C THR A 25 7.48 9.67 -6.98
N LEU A 26 6.19 9.66 -6.64
CA LEU A 26 5.63 8.70 -5.67
C LEU A 26 5.65 7.26 -6.19
N ARG A 27 5.16 7.01 -7.42
CA ARG A 27 5.12 5.66 -8.00
C ARG A 27 6.52 5.09 -8.22
N PRO A 28 7.49 5.80 -8.84
CA PRO A 28 8.86 5.29 -8.96
C PRO A 28 9.56 5.08 -7.62
N PHE A 29 9.33 5.96 -6.64
CA PHE A 29 9.89 5.81 -5.29
C PHE A 29 9.37 4.54 -4.61
N MET A 30 8.05 4.31 -4.62
CA MET A 30 7.45 3.09 -4.06
C MET A 30 7.97 1.83 -4.74
N LYS A 31 8.13 1.86 -6.07
CA LYS A 31 8.74 0.76 -6.82
C LYS A 31 10.16 0.48 -6.33
N ARG A 32 11.02 1.50 -6.23
CA ARG A 32 12.40 1.30 -5.75
C ARG A 32 12.46 0.83 -4.29
N LEU A 33 11.53 1.25 -3.44
CA LEU A 33 11.40 0.73 -2.08
C LEU A 33 11.08 -0.77 -2.07
N ASN A 34 10.14 -1.21 -2.90
CA ASN A 34 9.80 -2.63 -3.06
C ASN A 34 10.95 -3.44 -3.65
N ASP A 35 11.68 -2.88 -4.61
CA ASP A 35 12.83 -3.51 -5.27
C ASP A 35 14.11 -3.49 -4.41
N GLY A 36 14.06 -2.95 -3.19
CA GLY A 36 15.24 -2.86 -2.32
C GLY A 36 16.35 -1.94 -2.84
N ARG A 37 15.99 -0.95 -3.67
CA ARG A 37 16.91 0.02 -4.29
C ARG A 37 16.80 1.43 -3.71
N GLU A 38 16.00 1.59 -2.68
CA GLU A 38 15.72 2.85 -2.02
C GLU A 38 15.53 2.59 -0.52
N SER A 39 15.82 3.60 0.31
CA SER A 39 15.54 3.54 1.74
C SER A 39 15.00 4.88 2.22
N CYS A 40 14.10 4.84 3.20
CA CYS A 40 13.60 6.07 3.82
C CYS A 40 14.67 6.65 4.76
N PRO A 41 14.91 7.97 4.74
CA PRO A 41 15.89 8.60 5.61
C PRO A 41 15.48 8.43 7.08
N LEU A 42 16.39 7.86 7.87
CA LEU A 42 16.14 7.52 9.27
C LEU A 42 15.59 8.69 10.12
N PRO A 43 16.14 9.92 10.06
CA PRO A 43 15.67 11.03 10.90
C PRO A 43 14.19 11.39 10.69
N ASN A 44 13.67 11.12 9.48
CA ASN A 44 12.30 11.50 9.11
C ASN A 44 11.35 10.31 9.05
N THR A 45 11.82 9.10 9.36
CA THR A 45 11.01 7.88 9.31
C THR A 45 10.43 7.56 10.68
N SER A 46 9.10 7.50 10.80
CA SER A 46 8.41 7.04 12.03
C SER A 46 7.93 5.59 11.92
N PHE A 47 7.75 5.09 10.70
CA PHE A 47 7.38 3.72 10.41
C PHE A 47 8.12 3.26 9.15
N PRO A 48 8.98 2.23 9.22
CA PRO A 48 9.74 1.76 8.06
C PRO A 48 8.89 0.93 7.10
N HIS A 49 9.35 0.78 5.86
CA HIS A 49 8.68 -0.05 4.84
C HIS A 49 8.89 -1.54 5.13
N VAL A 50 8.00 -2.15 5.91
CA VAL A 50 8.12 -3.55 6.38
C VAL A 50 7.40 -4.57 5.50
N LEU A 51 6.54 -4.14 4.57
CA LEU A 51 5.71 -5.07 3.79
C LEU A 51 6.52 -6.13 3.01
N PRO A 52 7.60 -5.78 2.27
CA PRO A 52 8.38 -6.79 1.56
C PRO A 52 8.99 -7.86 2.48
N LEU A 53 9.40 -7.46 3.69
CA LEU A 53 9.90 -8.38 4.70
C LEU A 53 8.81 -9.32 5.20
N LEU A 54 7.62 -8.79 5.51
CA LEU A 54 6.49 -9.60 6.00
C LEU A 54 6.05 -10.61 4.93
N SER A 55 5.92 -10.18 3.67
CA SER A 55 5.60 -11.07 2.56
C SER A 55 6.65 -12.18 2.38
N LEU A 56 7.94 -11.86 2.51
CA LEU A 56 9.03 -12.85 2.44
C LEU A 56 8.92 -13.91 3.54
N LEU A 57 8.59 -13.49 4.77
CA LEU A 57 8.53 -14.37 5.94
C LEU A 57 7.26 -15.23 5.99
N GLU A 58 6.12 -14.68 5.57
CA GLU A 58 4.82 -15.33 5.76
C GLU A 58 4.39 -16.19 4.56
N LYS A 59 5.10 -16.15 3.43
CA LYS A 59 4.80 -16.92 2.20
C LYS A 59 3.28 -16.98 1.92
N SER A 60 2.60 -15.87 2.14
CA SER A 60 1.14 -15.82 2.17
C SER A 60 0.62 -15.48 0.79
N MET A 61 -0.05 -16.44 0.16
CA MET A 61 -0.77 -16.30 -1.12
C MET A 61 -1.90 -15.24 -1.08
N ALA A 62 -2.09 -14.53 0.04
CA ALA A 62 -3.23 -13.66 0.27
C ALA A 62 -2.93 -12.15 0.14
N VAL A 63 -1.66 -11.75 -0.06
CA VAL A 63 -1.29 -10.34 -0.24
C VAL A 63 -1.35 -9.96 -1.73
N GLY A 64 -2.57 -9.89 -2.26
CA GLY A 64 -2.85 -9.36 -3.60
C GLY A 64 -2.36 -10.25 -4.74
N GLU A 65 -3.10 -10.29 -5.84
CA GLU A 65 -2.75 -11.03 -7.06
C GLU A 65 -1.61 -10.34 -7.85
N GLY A 66 -0.55 -9.92 -7.17
CA GLY A 66 0.64 -9.34 -7.76
C GLY A 66 1.81 -10.30 -7.61
N THR A 67 2.53 -10.55 -8.71
CA THR A 67 3.83 -11.23 -8.65
C THR A 67 4.78 -10.43 -7.79
N GLU A 68 5.41 -11.06 -6.80
CA GLU A 68 6.25 -10.35 -5.84
C GLU A 68 7.50 -9.77 -6.53
N PRO A 69 8.09 -8.67 -6.03
CA PRO A 69 9.24 -8.03 -6.68
C PRO A 69 10.41 -8.99 -6.95
N TRP A 70 10.67 -9.94 -6.04
CA TRP A 70 11.73 -10.94 -6.17
C TRP A 70 11.37 -12.12 -7.09
N GLU A 71 10.10 -12.27 -7.49
CA GLU A 71 9.65 -13.31 -8.43
C GLU A 71 9.80 -12.88 -9.89
N VAL A 72 9.84 -11.56 -10.16
CA VAL A 72 9.97 -11.00 -11.53
C VAL A 72 11.35 -10.38 -11.78
N ALA A 73 12.10 -10.04 -10.74
CA ALA A 73 13.40 -9.40 -10.90
C ALA A 73 14.48 -10.39 -11.35
N GLU A 74 15.24 -10.04 -12.39
CA GLU A 74 16.51 -10.73 -12.74
C GLU A 74 17.48 -10.81 -11.54
N ALA A 75 17.36 -9.89 -10.58
CA ALA A 75 18.15 -9.79 -9.35
C ALA A 75 17.36 -10.18 -8.08
N GLY A 76 16.45 -11.17 -8.16
CA GLY A 76 15.58 -11.54 -7.04
C GLY A 76 16.31 -11.85 -5.71
N VAL A 77 17.49 -12.47 -5.77
CA VAL A 77 18.31 -12.75 -4.57
C VAL A 77 18.81 -11.47 -3.90
N ASP A 78 19.24 -10.47 -4.68
CA ASP A 78 19.72 -9.19 -4.14
C ASP A 78 18.59 -8.44 -3.44
N VAL A 79 17.38 -8.48 -3.99
CA VAL A 79 16.18 -7.89 -3.39
C VAL A 79 15.88 -8.55 -2.04
N VAL A 80 15.91 -9.88 -1.98
CA VAL A 80 15.69 -10.65 -0.74
C VAL A 80 16.77 -10.29 0.30
N MET A 81 18.03 -10.30 -0.09
CA MET A 81 19.15 -9.98 0.81
C MET A 81 19.09 -8.55 1.32
N PHE A 82 18.70 -7.60 0.48
CA PHE A 82 18.47 -6.21 0.90
C PHE A 82 17.40 -6.13 1.99
N HIS A 83 16.23 -6.74 1.79
CA HIS A 83 15.13 -6.66 2.75
C HIS A 83 15.44 -7.38 4.07
N LEU A 84 16.15 -8.50 4.02
CA LEU A 84 16.66 -9.17 5.22
C LEU A 84 17.71 -8.33 5.96
N GLY A 85 18.57 -7.62 5.23
CA GLY A 85 19.52 -6.65 5.80
C GLY A 85 18.79 -5.48 6.46
N ALA A 86 17.80 -4.91 5.77
CA ALA A 86 16.97 -3.83 6.28
C ALA A 86 16.20 -4.23 7.54
N ALA A 87 15.72 -5.47 7.64
CA ALA A 87 15.06 -6.02 8.83
C ALA A 87 15.93 -5.92 10.10
N ARG A 88 17.23 -6.21 9.98
CA ARG A 88 18.19 -6.10 11.08
C ARG A 88 18.30 -4.65 11.54
N THR A 89 18.45 -3.72 10.60
CA THR A 89 18.50 -2.28 10.88
C THR A 89 17.21 -1.80 11.53
N ILE A 90 16.04 -2.21 11.02
CA ILE A 90 14.74 -1.84 11.58
C ILE A 90 14.64 -2.27 13.06
N THR A 91 15.04 -3.49 13.35
CA THR A 91 15.02 -4.05 14.70
C THR A 91 15.96 -3.30 15.64
N GLN A 92 17.19 -3.03 15.18
CA GLN A 92 18.21 -2.31 15.96
C GLN A 92 17.82 -0.85 16.23
N LEU A 93 17.11 -0.22 15.30
CA LEU A 93 16.77 1.21 15.36
C LEU A 93 15.31 1.47 15.80
N GLY A 94 14.63 0.46 16.34
CA GLY A 94 13.24 0.55 16.82
C GLY A 94 12.96 1.77 17.70
N GLY A 95 13.89 2.08 18.61
CA GLY A 95 13.79 3.23 19.49
C GLY A 95 13.74 4.58 18.76
N ILE A 96 14.46 4.72 17.64
CA ILE A 96 14.49 5.94 16.83
C ILE A 96 13.15 6.15 16.12
N TYR A 97 12.58 5.11 15.50
CA TYR A 97 11.27 5.20 14.86
C TYR A 97 10.18 5.62 15.87
N ARG A 98 10.23 5.06 17.09
CA ARG A 98 9.35 5.47 18.19
C ARG A 98 9.54 6.93 18.58
N SER A 99 10.78 7.37 18.85
CA SER A 99 11.06 8.78 19.19
C SER A 99 10.62 9.75 18.08
N ASN A 100 10.79 9.37 16.82
CA ASN A 100 10.33 10.15 15.67
C ASN A 100 8.79 10.23 15.62
N ALA A 101 8.08 9.14 15.93
CA ALA A 101 6.63 9.13 16.03
C ALA A 101 6.15 10.02 17.18
N GLU A 102 6.69 9.85 18.38
CA GLU A 102 6.36 10.64 19.58
C GLU A 102 6.60 12.13 19.35
N SER A 103 7.73 12.50 18.77
CA SER A 103 8.05 13.90 18.46
C SER A 103 7.09 14.51 17.43
N LYS A 104 6.77 13.79 16.35
CA LYS A 104 5.82 14.29 15.33
C LYS A 104 4.38 14.37 15.82
N LEU A 105 4.01 13.53 16.78
CA LEU A 105 2.67 13.48 17.37
C LEU A 105 2.56 14.29 18.67
N GLN A 106 3.62 14.99 19.09
CA GLN A 106 3.58 15.79 20.31
C GLN A 106 2.47 16.85 20.23
N GLY A 107 1.54 16.80 21.17
CA GLY A 107 0.40 17.72 21.22
C GLY A 107 -0.72 17.42 20.21
N PHE A 108 -0.62 16.33 19.44
CA PHE A 108 -1.70 15.90 18.56
C PHE A 108 -2.93 15.48 19.37
N GLN A 109 -4.06 16.10 19.08
CA GLN A 109 -5.37 15.75 19.64
C GLN A 109 -6.23 15.16 18.54
N GLY A 110 -6.24 13.83 18.44
CA GLY A 110 -7.04 13.12 17.46
C GLY A 110 -8.52 13.14 17.82
N GLN A 111 -9.36 13.44 16.84
CA GLN A 111 -10.81 13.33 16.98
C GLN A 111 -11.21 11.84 17.00
N ALA A 112 -11.97 11.42 18.02
CA ALA A 112 -12.29 10.00 18.24
C ALA A 112 -12.99 9.36 17.04
N GLU A 113 -13.96 10.06 16.43
CA GLU A 113 -14.70 9.53 15.27
C GLU A 113 -13.78 9.37 14.06
N VAL A 114 -12.77 10.24 13.90
CA VAL A 114 -11.81 10.15 12.79
C VAL A 114 -10.81 9.01 13.04
N LEU A 115 -10.34 8.86 14.27
CA LEU A 115 -9.44 7.76 14.63
C LEU A 115 -10.10 6.40 14.45
N GLU A 116 -11.40 6.28 14.75
CA GLU A 116 -12.17 5.05 14.54
C GLU A 116 -12.16 4.60 13.07
N LEU A 117 -12.26 5.54 12.11
CA LEU A 117 -12.19 5.23 10.66
C LEU A 117 -10.87 4.56 10.25
N PHE A 118 -9.79 4.81 11.00
CA PHE A 118 -8.45 4.26 10.73
C PHE A 118 -8.20 2.92 11.43
N LEU A 119 -9.16 2.38 12.19
CA LEU A 119 -9.05 1.05 12.78
C LEU A 119 -9.39 -0.03 11.74
N THR A 120 -8.53 -1.04 11.62
CA THR A 120 -8.75 -2.18 10.72
C THR A 120 -10.09 -2.87 11.00
N ASP A 121 -10.47 -3.04 12.27
CA ASP A 121 -11.75 -3.65 12.66
C ASP A 121 -12.96 -2.85 12.14
N PHE A 122 -12.88 -1.52 12.20
CA PHE A 122 -13.93 -0.67 11.66
C PHE A 122 -14.01 -0.81 10.15
N GLN A 123 -12.87 -0.70 9.44
CA GLN A 123 -12.81 -0.85 7.98
C GLN A 123 -13.30 -2.23 7.54
N MET A 124 -12.95 -3.27 8.28
CA MET A 124 -13.40 -4.63 8.05
C MET A 124 -14.93 -4.74 8.13
N ARG A 125 -15.53 -4.22 9.21
CA ARG A 125 -17.00 -4.22 9.36
C ARG A 125 -17.69 -3.33 8.33
N LEU A 126 -17.08 -2.21 7.94
CA LEU A 126 -17.61 -1.32 6.91
C LEU A 126 -17.66 -2.02 5.54
N LEU A 127 -16.61 -2.74 5.16
CA LEU A 127 -16.49 -3.38 3.85
C LEU A 127 -17.31 -4.67 3.75
N TRP A 128 -17.36 -5.47 4.81
CA TRP A 128 -17.91 -6.83 4.78
C TRP A 128 -19.12 -7.05 5.70
N GLY A 129 -19.50 -6.07 6.52
CA GLY A 129 -20.53 -6.23 7.54
C GLY A 129 -20.11 -7.14 8.69
N SER A 130 -20.95 -7.25 9.73
CA SER A 130 -20.64 -8.03 10.94
C SER A 130 -20.39 -9.51 10.67
N ARG A 131 -21.14 -10.11 9.73
CA ARG A 131 -20.99 -11.53 9.36
C ARG A 131 -19.88 -11.77 8.35
N GLY A 132 -19.74 -10.88 7.36
CA GLY A 132 -18.75 -11.07 6.30
C GLY A 132 -17.32 -10.93 6.78
N VAL A 133 -17.07 -10.26 7.92
CA VAL A 133 -15.75 -10.17 8.55
C VAL A 133 -15.18 -11.53 8.95
N GLU A 134 -16.04 -12.47 9.33
CA GLU A 134 -15.63 -13.81 9.76
C GLU A 134 -15.19 -14.71 8.59
N GLU A 135 -15.50 -14.31 7.34
CA GLU A 135 -15.10 -15.04 6.15
C GLU A 135 -13.59 -14.98 5.89
N SER A 136 -13.08 -16.00 5.21
CA SER A 136 -11.66 -16.09 4.88
C SER A 136 -11.19 -14.87 4.08
N GLN A 137 -9.94 -14.46 4.32
CA GLN A 137 -9.30 -13.33 3.62
C GLN A 137 -9.40 -13.47 2.09
N VAL A 138 -9.15 -14.68 1.57
CA VAL A 138 -9.20 -14.99 0.13
C VAL A 138 -10.58 -14.69 -0.45
N LEU A 139 -11.66 -15.18 0.20
CA LEU A 139 -13.03 -14.92 -0.25
C LEU A 139 -13.39 -13.44 -0.16
N ARG A 140 -13.02 -12.78 0.94
CA ARG A 140 -13.26 -11.35 1.14
C ARG A 140 -12.59 -10.50 0.07
N HIS A 141 -11.35 -10.81 -0.29
CA HIS A 141 -10.59 -10.11 -1.32
C HIS A 141 -11.17 -10.37 -2.71
N ALA A 142 -11.41 -11.63 -3.07
CA ALA A 142 -12.00 -12.00 -4.36
C ALA A 142 -13.38 -11.36 -4.57
N LYS A 143 -14.21 -11.31 -3.51
CA LYS A 143 -15.50 -10.65 -3.58
C LYS A 143 -15.36 -9.14 -3.78
N PHE A 144 -14.40 -8.52 -3.09
CA PHE A 144 -14.19 -7.09 -3.20
C PHE A 144 -13.63 -6.71 -4.58
N ASP A 145 -12.76 -7.53 -5.18
CA ASP A 145 -12.29 -7.33 -6.55
C ASP A 145 -13.45 -7.32 -7.56
N GLN A 146 -14.39 -8.26 -7.45
CA GLN A 146 -15.61 -8.27 -8.29
C GLN A 146 -16.43 -6.98 -8.12
N VAL A 147 -16.59 -6.50 -6.89
CA VAL A 147 -17.30 -5.25 -6.60
C VAL A 147 -16.58 -4.06 -7.24
N LEU A 148 -15.27 -3.93 -7.03
CA LEU A 148 -14.47 -2.85 -7.61
C LEU A 148 -14.49 -2.88 -9.15
N THR A 149 -14.43 -4.06 -9.74
CA THR A 149 -14.52 -4.25 -11.19
C THR A 149 -15.89 -3.82 -11.72
N ALA A 150 -16.98 -4.23 -11.08
CA ALA A 150 -18.33 -3.82 -11.46
C ALA A 150 -18.53 -2.31 -11.32
N LEU A 151 -18.08 -1.71 -10.22
CA LEU A 151 -18.14 -0.26 -10.01
C LEU A 151 -17.30 0.51 -11.04
N SER A 152 -16.07 0.04 -11.31
CA SER A 152 -15.20 0.67 -12.31
C SER A 152 -15.81 0.63 -13.72
N ASN A 153 -16.42 -0.49 -14.12
CA ASN A 153 -17.11 -0.63 -15.41
C ASN A 153 -18.38 0.22 -15.48
N ARG A 154 -19.08 0.42 -14.36
CA ARG A 154 -20.25 1.31 -14.30
C ARG A 154 -19.84 2.78 -14.43
N LEU A 155 -18.73 3.18 -13.79
CA LEU A 155 -18.22 4.55 -13.82
C LEU A 155 -17.66 4.91 -15.21
N GLU A 156 -16.81 4.05 -15.77
CA GLU A 156 -16.22 4.23 -17.10
C GLU A 156 -16.34 2.92 -17.90
N PRO A 157 -17.45 2.76 -18.67
CA PRO A 157 -17.70 1.56 -19.46
C PRO A 157 -16.55 1.26 -20.42
N PRO A 158 -16.14 -0.02 -20.57
CA PRO A 158 -15.12 -0.39 -21.54
C PRO A 158 -15.58 -0.03 -22.96
N VAL A 159 -14.64 0.47 -23.76
CA VAL A 159 -14.88 0.74 -25.18
C VAL A 159 -15.23 -0.58 -25.86
N ARG A 160 -16.39 -0.68 -26.50
CA ARG A 160 -16.76 -1.88 -27.27
C ARG A 160 -15.78 -2.03 -28.43
N PRO A 161 -15.18 -3.22 -28.64
CA PRO A 161 -14.43 -3.48 -29.86
C PRO A 161 -15.35 -3.28 -31.06
N ARG A 162 -14.84 -2.63 -32.11
CA ARG A 162 -15.53 -2.53 -33.41
C ARG A 162 -15.46 -3.84 -34.16
#